data_AF-A0AA35L2S5-F1
#
_entry.id   AF-A0AA35L2S5-F1
#
_cell.length_a   1.000
_cell.length_b   1.000
_cell.length_c   1.000
_cell.angle_alpha   90.00
_cell.angle_beta   90.00
_cell.angle_gamma   90.00
#
_symmetry.space_group_name_H-M   'P 1'
#
loop_
_entity.id
_entity.type
_entity.pdbx_description
1 polymer ?
#
loop_
_entity_poly.entity_id
_entity_poly.type
_entity_poly.pdbx_seq_one_letter_code
_entity_poly.pdbx_strand_id
1 'polypeptide(L)'
;MASAKEKTGTDSNVITREQLLKEEEMLAKAQAYAKLLRSWERGKAMALELAKQEDRCLERARKREQAEVKEELYHANKQLKMVRRAALCHRLSFEHLQYQLELNHLGKSFFTERL
;
A
#
# COMPACT_ATOMS: atom_id res chain seq x y z
N MET A 1 21.23 -74.97 59.84
CA MET A 1 22.63 -74.69 59.46
C MET A 1 22.69 -74.25 58.00
N ALA A 2 23.12 -73.01 57.79
CA ALA A 2 23.63 -72.36 56.56
C ALA A 2 22.78 -72.43 55.27
N SER A 3 22.10 -71.36 54.82
CA SER A 3 22.57 -70.01 54.38
C SER A 3 22.98 -69.97 52.91
N ALA A 4 22.20 -69.25 52.10
CA ALA A 4 22.62 -68.14 51.23
C ALA A 4 21.50 -67.89 50.20
N LYS A 5 20.63 -66.91 50.44
CA LYS A 5 20.78 -65.51 49.98
C LYS A 5 20.52 -65.36 48.47
N GLU A 6 19.30 -64.89 48.20
CA GLU A 6 19.00 -63.73 47.34
C GLU A 6 20.11 -63.27 46.40
N LYS A 7 19.82 -63.31 45.10
CA LYS A 7 20.24 -62.28 44.15
C LYS A 7 19.09 -61.94 43.20
N THR A 8 18.01 -61.42 43.77
CA THR A 8 17.18 -60.43 43.09
C THR A 8 17.89 -59.09 43.23
N GLY A 9 18.15 -58.42 42.10
CA GLY A 9 18.98 -57.21 42.01
C GLY A 9 20.35 -57.60 41.47
N THR A 10 20.75 -57.19 40.26
CA THR A 10 20.87 -55.79 39.88
C THR A 10 21.18 -55.75 38.38
N ASP A 11 20.19 -55.59 37.51
CA ASP A 11 20.41 -55.21 36.10
C ASP A 11 19.44 -54.10 35.71
N SER A 12 19.22 -53.16 36.64
CA SER A 12 18.65 -51.86 36.30
C SER A 12 19.81 -50.92 35.97
N ASN A 13 19.89 -50.50 34.71
CA ASN A 13 20.75 -49.43 34.16
C ASN A 13 22.24 -49.74 33.99
N VAL A 14 22.60 -50.55 32.99
CA VAL A 14 23.86 -50.31 32.26
C VAL A 14 23.50 -49.87 30.85
N ILE A 15 23.24 -48.57 30.70
CA ILE A 15 23.14 -47.95 29.37
C ILE A 15 24.52 -48.10 28.72
N THR A 16 24.58 -48.78 27.57
CA THR A 16 25.86 -48.92 26.87
C THR A 16 26.29 -47.54 26.35
N ARG A 17 27.59 -47.23 26.42
CA ARG A 17 28.15 -45.94 25.99
C ARG A 17 27.71 -45.55 24.57
N GLU A 18 27.56 -46.54 23.69
CA GLU A 18 27.11 -46.36 22.32
C GLU A 18 25.63 -45.92 22.23
N GLN A 19 24.77 -46.36 23.14
CA GLN A 19 23.37 -45.92 23.21
C GLN A 19 23.29 -44.46 23.68
N LEU A 20 24.08 -44.08 24.69
CA LEU A 20 24.17 -42.69 25.15
C LEU A 20 24.63 -41.74 24.03
N LEU A 21 25.67 -42.13 23.29
CA LEU A 21 26.16 -41.32 22.17
C LEU A 21 25.10 -41.15 21.07
N LYS A 22 24.35 -42.22 20.76
CA LYS A 22 23.24 -42.14 19.79
C LYS A 22 22.12 -41.22 20.29
N GLU A 23 21.78 -41.30 21.57
CA GLU A 23 20.77 -40.42 22.18
C GLU A 23 21.22 -38.95 22.17
N GLU A 24 22.49 -38.67 22.49
CA GLU A 24 23.07 -37.32 22.42
C GLU A 24 23.05 -36.77 20.98
N GLU A 25 23.40 -37.57 19.98
CA GLU A 25 23.30 -37.18 18.58
C GLU A 25 21.85 -36.88 18.15
N MET A 26 20.90 -37.69 18.61
CA MET A 26 19.48 -37.48 18.31
C MET A 26 18.95 -36.21 18.97
N LEU A 27 19.37 -35.93 20.21
CA LEU A 27 19.06 -34.69 20.90
C LEU A 27 19.69 -33.48 20.19
N ALA A 28 20.94 -33.59 19.75
CA ALA A 28 21.60 -32.53 18.97
C ALA A 28 20.88 -32.24 17.65
N LYS A 29 20.44 -33.29 16.93
CA LYS A 29 19.64 -33.16 15.71
C LYS A 29 18.28 -32.51 15.98
N ALA A 30 17.59 -32.90 17.06
CA ALA A 30 16.32 -32.32 17.46
C ALA A 30 16.45 -30.82 17.81
N GLN A 31 17.52 -30.46 18.52
CA GLN A 31 17.82 -29.05 18.82
C GLN A 31 18.16 -28.24 17.57
N ALA A 32 18.92 -28.80 16.63
CA ALA A 32 19.22 -28.15 15.36
C ALA A 32 17.93 -27.92 14.53
N TYR A 33 17.04 -28.90 14.49
CA TYR A 33 15.75 -28.79 13.82
C TYR A 33 14.86 -27.71 14.48
N ALA A 34 14.80 -27.67 15.80
CA ALA A 34 14.07 -26.63 16.52
C ALA A 34 14.62 -25.21 16.24
N LYS A 35 15.95 -25.06 16.13
CA LYS A 35 16.57 -23.79 15.74
C LYS A 35 16.20 -23.38 14.31
N LEU A 36 16.17 -24.34 13.38
CA LEU A 36 15.76 -24.12 12.00
C LEU A 36 14.29 -23.69 11.88
N LEU A 37 13.38 -24.34 12.61
CA LEU A 37 11.97 -23.94 12.65
C LEU A 37 11.82 -22.51 13.17
N ARG A 38 12.50 -22.17 14.27
CA ARG A 38 12.47 -20.82 14.83
C ARG A 38 13.03 -19.77 13.86
N SER A 39 14.07 -20.09 13.09
CA SER A 39 14.60 -19.14 12.08
C SER A 39 13.64 -18.98 10.91
N TRP A 40 12.99 -20.06 10.48
CA TRP A 40 11.98 -20.03 9.44
C TRP A 40 10.75 -19.22 9.84
N GLU A 41 10.24 -19.39 11.07
CA GLU A 41 9.12 -18.60 11.61
C GLU A 41 9.46 -17.11 11.65
N ARG A 42 10.67 -16.76 12.08
CA ARG A 42 11.15 -15.36 12.03
C ARG A 42 11.20 -14.83 10.60
N GLY A 43 11.72 -15.62 9.66
CA GLY A 43 11.75 -15.26 8.24
C GLY A 43 10.36 -15.00 7.68
N LYS A 44 9.41 -15.88 7.99
CA LYS A 44 8.00 -15.74 7.60
C LYS A 44 7.37 -14.47 8.19
N ALA A 45 7.60 -14.18 9.46
CA ALA A 45 7.09 -12.97 10.11
C ALA A 45 7.66 -11.71 9.45
N MET A 46 8.96 -11.68 9.16
CA MET A 46 9.60 -10.55 8.47
C MET A 46 9.04 -10.35 7.06
N ALA A 47 8.88 -11.43 6.28
CA ALA A 47 8.32 -11.35 4.94
C ALA A 47 6.89 -10.79 4.94
N LEU A 48 6.09 -11.18 5.93
CA LEU A 48 4.72 -10.70 6.07
C LEU A 48 4.66 -9.21 6.48
N GLU A 49 5.58 -8.75 7.34
CA GLU A 49 5.68 -7.33 7.67
C GLU A 49 6.19 -6.48 6.49
N LEU A 50 7.13 -7.01 5.70
CA LEU A 50 7.59 -6.36 4.47
C LEU A 50 6.44 -6.19 3.47
N ALA A 51 5.66 -7.25 3.22
CA ALA A 51 4.49 -7.16 2.34
C ALA A 51 3.48 -6.10 2.81
N LYS A 52 3.16 -6.08 4.10
CA LYS A 52 2.28 -5.04 4.67
C LYS A 52 2.86 -3.63 4.52
N GLN A 53 4.18 -3.48 4.65
CA GLN A 53 4.84 -2.20 4.48
C GLN A 53 4.78 -1.74 3.03
N GLU A 54 5.01 -2.64 2.08
CA GLU A 54 4.87 -2.37 0.64
C GLU A 54 3.45 -1.91 0.31
N ASP A 55 2.42 -2.64 0.77
CA ASP A 55 1.03 -2.26 0.57
C ASP A 55 0.74 -0.83 1.08
N ARG A 56 1.20 -0.50 2.29
CA ARG A 56 1.03 0.86 2.86
C ARG A 56 1.76 1.91 2.03
N CYS A 57 2.95 1.60 1.51
CA CYS A 57 3.70 2.51 0.66
C CYS A 57 2.98 2.75 -0.66
N LEU A 58 2.45 1.70 -1.29
CA LEU A 58 1.68 1.76 -2.53
C LEU A 58 0.39 2.57 -2.35
N GLU A 59 -0.36 2.34 -1.27
CA GLU A 59 -1.55 3.12 -0.96
C GLU A 59 -1.24 4.61 -0.78
N ARG A 60 -0.14 4.94 -0.09
CA ARG A 60 0.30 6.34 0.08
C ARG A 60 0.74 6.96 -1.24
N ALA A 61 1.44 6.21 -2.10
CA ALA A 61 1.84 6.68 -3.42
C ALA A 61 0.61 6.97 -4.28
N ARG A 62 -0.34 6.03 -4.35
CA ARG A 62 -1.60 6.18 -5.07
C ARG A 62 -2.41 7.39 -4.59
N LYS A 63 -2.51 7.61 -3.28
CA LYS A 63 -3.22 8.79 -2.72
C LYS A 63 -2.55 10.11 -3.11
N ARG A 64 -1.22 10.15 -3.14
CA ARG A 64 -0.46 11.33 -3.57
C ARG A 64 -0.69 11.62 -5.05
N GLU A 65 -0.53 10.62 -5.90
CA GLU A 65 -0.80 10.73 -7.34
C GLU A 65 -2.24 11.19 -7.62
N GLN A 66 -3.23 10.62 -6.92
CA GLN A 66 -4.62 11.06 -7.04
C GLN A 66 -4.84 12.52 -6.63
N ALA A 67 -4.14 13.00 -5.60
CA ALA A 67 -4.21 14.39 -5.17
C ALA A 67 -3.58 15.33 -6.21
N GLU A 68 -2.40 14.98 -6.71
CA GLU A 68 -1.68 15.73 -7.74
C GLU A 68 -2.52 15.85 -9.02
N VAL A 69 -3.03 14.73 -9.54
CA VAL A 69 -3.89 14.71 -10.73
C VAL A 69 -5.15 15.56 -10.52
N LYS A 70 -5.74 15.53 -9.32
CA LYS A 70 -6.93 16.34 -9.02
C LYS A 70 -6.62 17.84 -9.04
N GLU A 71 -5.47 18.26 -8.51
CA GLU A 71 -5.04 19.65 -8.55
C GLU A 71 -4.74 20.12 -9.97
N GLU A 72 -4.02 19.31 -10.76
CA GLU A 72 -3.74 19.59 -12.16
C GLU A 72 -5.03 19.75 -12.97
N LEU A 73 -5.98 18.83 -12.81
CA LEU A 73 -7.29 18.91 -13.46
C LEU A 73 -8.07 20.16 -13.04
N TYR A 74 -8.00 20.56 -11.78
CA TYR A 74 -8.63 21.78 -11.30
C TYR A 74 -8.06 23.02 -12.01
N HIS A 75 -6.73 23.14 -12.10
CA HIS A 75 -6.08 24.25 -12.77
C HIS A 75 -6.35 24.26 -14.28
N ALA A 76 -6.26 23.10 -14.95
CA ALA A 76 -6.58 22.98 -16.37
C ALA A 76 -8.03 23.37 -16.67
N ASN A 77 -8.98 22.94 -15.85
CA ASN A 77 -10.40 23.30 -16.01
C ASN A 77 -10.63 24.79 -15.76
N LYS A 78 -9.95 25.39 -14.78
CA LYS A 78 -9.98 26.84 -14.55
C LYS A 78 -9.50 27.60 -15.79
N GLN A 79 -8.35 27.22 -16.36
CA GLN A 79 -7.81 27.84 -17.57
C GLN A 79 -8.77 27.67 -18.76
N LEU A 80 -9.31 26.46 -18.97
CA LEU A 80 -10.27 26.18 -20.03
C LEU A 80 -11.53 27.06 -19.91
N LYS A 81 -12.06 27.24 -18.70
CA LYS A 81 -13.20 28.14 -18.44
C LYS A 81 -12.87 29.59 -18.77
N MET A 82 -11.67 30.06 -18.42
CA MET A 82 -11.23 31.42 -18.76
C MET A 82 -11.16 31.63 -20.28
N VAL A 83 -10.55 30.69 -21.00
CA VAL A 83 -10.44 30.75 -22.47
C VAL A 83 -11.83 30.73 -23.12
N ARG A 84 -12.72 29.83 -22.68
CA ARG A 84 -14.11 29.77 -23.18
C ARG A 84 -14.88 31.05 -22.92
N ARG A 85 -14.75 31.65 -21.73
CA ARG A 85 -15.37 32.93 -21.40
C ARG A 85 -14.84 34.05 -22.29
N ALA A 86 -13.52 34.13 -22.50
CA ALA A 86 -12.93 35.14 -23.38
C ALA A 86 -13.41 35.00 -24.82
N ALA A 87 -13.45 33.78 -25.36
CA ALA A 87 -13.98 33.50 -26.69
C ALA A 87 -15.47 33.87 -26.81
N LEU A 88 -16.28 33.57 -25.80
CA LEU A 88 -17.69 33.94 -25.76
C LEU A 88 -17.87 35.46 -25.73
N CYS A 89 -17.14 36.17 -24.86
CA CYS A 89 -17.20 37.63 -24.79
C CYS A 89 -16.81 38.25 -26.14
N HIS A 90 -15.73 37.77 -26.76
CA HIS A 90 -15.30 38.27 -28.07
C HIS A 90 -16.40 38.12 -29.13
N ARG A 91 -17.02 36.94 -29.20
CA ARG A 91 -18.12 36.67 -30.14
C ARG A 91 -19.34 37.55 -29.86
N LEU A 92 -19.77 37.66 -28.60
CA LEU A 92 -20.92 38.47 -28.23
C LEU A 92 -20.67 39.97 -28.50
N SER A 93 -19.45 40.46 -28.31
CA SER A 93 -19.10 41.85 -28.65
C SER A 93 -19.23 42.10 -30.15
N PHE A 94 -18.81 41.15 -30.98
CA PHE A 94 -18.93 41.28 -32.44
C PHE A 94 -20.40 41.21 -32.89
N GLU A 95 -21.17 40.25 -32.36
CA GLU A 95 -22.61 40.15 -32.61
C GLU A 95 -23.35 41.42 -32.17
N HIS A 96 -23.01 41.98 -30.99
CA HIS A 96 -23.59 43.23 -30.50
C HIS A 96 -23.31 44.40 -31.46
N LEU A 97 -22.07 44.54 -31.93
CA LEU A 97 -21.69 45.57 -32.88
C LEU A 97 -22.47 45.42 -34.20
N GLN A 98 -22.57 44.19 -34.71
CA GLN A 98 -23.35 43.91 -35.91
C GLN A 98 -24.81 44.34 -35.74
N TYR A 99 -25.47 43.90 -34.67
CA TYR A 99 -26.87 44.27 -34.42
C TYR A 99 -27.06 45.76 -34.18
N GLN A 100 -26.09 46.43 -33.56
CA GLN A 100 -26.16 47.87 -33.37
C GLN A 100 -26.16 48.60 -34.72
N LEU A 101 -25.34 48.17 -35.68
CA LEU A 101 -25.33 48.73 -37.03
C LEU A 101 -26.66 48.48 -37.76
N GLU A 102 -27.20 47.26 -37.67
CA GLU A 102 -28.50 46.90 -38.27
C GLU A 102 -29.65 47.73 -37.67
N LEU A 103 -29.69 47.91 -36.35
CA LEU A 103 -30.70 48.72 -35.68
C LEU A 103 -30.58 50.20 -36.07
N ASN A 104 -29.37 50.74 -36.11
CA ASN A 104 -29.13 52.13 -36.50
C ASN A 104 -29.64 52.39 -37.93
N HIS A 105 -29.48 51.43 -38.85
CA HIS A 105 -30.04 51.54 -40.19
C HIS A 105 -31.58 51.64 -40.20
N LEU A 106 -32.25 51.00 -39.23
CA LEU A 106 -33.69 51.08 -39.02
C LEU A 106 -34.12 52.29 -38.16
N GLY A 107 -33.19 53.18 -37.79
CA GLY A 107 -33.44 54.31 -36.89
C GLY A 107 -33.74 53.90 -35.44
N LYS A 108 -33.38 52.67 -35.05
CA LYS A 108 -33.54 52.11 -33.69
C LYS A 108 -32.17 51.98 -33.02
N SER A 109 -32.15 51.80 -31.71
CA SER A 109 -30.91 51.54 -30.96
C SER A 109 -31.17 50.62 -29.77
N PHE A 110 -30.10 50.05 -29.22
CA PHE A 110 -30.17 49.32 -27.96
C PHE A 110 -30.46 50.27 -26.81
N PHE A 111 -31.27 49.80 -25.85
CA PHE A 111 -31.47 50.48 -24.59
C PHE A 111 -30.15 50.54 -23.81
N THR A 112 -29.81 51.72 -23.31
CA THR A 112 -28.64 51.95 -22.47
C THR A 112 -29.10 52.72 -21.24
N GLU A 113 -28.91 52.11 -20.07
CA GLU A 113 -29.19 52.75 -18.80
C GLU A 113 -28.10 53.81 -18.56
N ARG A 114 -28.50 55.08 -18.44
CA ARG A 114 -27.57 56.17 -18.14
C ARG A 114 -27.52 56.36 -16.63
N LEU A 115 -26.32 56.30 -16.06
CA LEU A 115 -26.04 56.67 -14.67
C LEU A 115 -26.29 58.17 -14.44
#